data_AF-A0A926A8U1-F1
#
_entry.id   AF-A0A926A8U1-F1
#
_cell.length_a   1.000
_cell.length_b   1.000
_cell.length_c   1.000
_cell.angle_alpha   90.00
_cell.angle_beta   90.00
_cell.angle_gamma   90.00
#
_symmetry.space_group_name_H-M   'P 1'
#
loop_
_entity.id
_entity.type
_entity.pdbx_description
1 polymer ?
#
loop_
_entity_poly.entity_id
_entity_poly.type
_entity_poly.pdbx_seq_one_letter_code
_entity_poly.pdbx_strand_id
1 'polypeptide(L)' 'MNPNAMAFLAIETRTPYRADFEAGDVGKTVYFAFRWLNTKGQPGPWSQIYSAVVPG' A
#
# COMPACT_ATOMS: atom_id res chain seq x y z
N MET A 1 -4.49 12.65 5.86
CA MET A 1 -3.97 12.13 4.58
C MET A 1 -5.12 11.38 3.89
N ASN A 2 -5.34 11.56 2.58
CA ASN A 2 -6.50 10.99 1.86
C ASN A 2 -6.05 9.76 1.05
N PRO A 3 -6.55 8.54 1.31
CA PRO A 3 -6.12 7.35 0.58
C PRO A 3 -6.49 7.39 -0.92
N ASN A 4 -7.50 8.17 -1.31
CA ASN A 4 -7.83 8.35 -2.74
C ASN A 4 -6.82 9.21 -3.51
N ALA A 5 -5.93 9.92 -2.81
CA ALA A 5 -4.86 10.72 -3.40
C ALA A 5 -3.50 9.99 -3.44
N MET A 6 -3.45 8.75 -2.96
CA MET A 6 -2.24 7.91 -2.99
C MET A 6 -2.08 7.26 -4.36
N ALA A 7 -0.83 6.94 -4.72
CA ALA A 7 -0.55 6.18 -5.93
C ALA A 7 -1.06 4.73 -5.79
N PHE A 8 -1.60 4.19 -6.87
CA PHE A 8 -1.91 2.77 -6.95
C PHE A 8 -0.62 1.95 -6.87
N LEU A 9 -0.60 0.94 -6.00
CA LEU A 9 0.56 0.08 -5.77
C LEU A 9 0.40 -1.28 -6.43
N ALA A 10 -0.61 -2.06 -6.01
CA ALA A 10 -0.91 -3.38 -6.55
C ALA A 10 -2.33 -3.84 -6.21
N ILE A 11 -2.83 -4.86 -6.93
CA ILE A 11 -3.93 -5.73 -6.51
C ILE A 11 -3.34 -7.11 -6.27
N GLU A 12 -3.49 -7.63 -5.07
CA GLU A 12 -2.93 -8.93 -4.69
C GLU A 12 -3.98 -9.83 -4.07
N THR A 13 -3.86 -11.12 -4.37
CA THR A 13 -4.73 -12.17 -3.82
C THR A 13 -3.99 -13.14 -2.90
N ARG A 14 -2.69 -12.93 -2.65
CA ARG A 14 -1.83 -13.83 -1.88
C ARG A 14 -0.88 -13.03 -0.97
N THR A 15 -0.63 -13.58 0.22
CA THR A 15 0.30 -13.02 1.22
C THR A 15 1.63 -13.81 1.18
N PRO A 16 2.79 -13.17 1.41
CA PRO A 16 2.99 -11.73 1.59
C PRO A 16 3.14 -10.97 0.27
N TYR A 17 2.66 -9.72 0.24
CA TYR A 17 3.07 -8.76 -0.76
C TYR A 17 4.44 -8.19 -0.38
N ARG A 18 5.36 -8.08 -1.35
CA ARG A 18 6.67 -7.45 -1.19
C ARG A 18 6.73 -6.23 -2.09
N ALA A 19 6.93 -5.06 -1.51
CA ALA A 19 7.27 -3.85 -2.23
C ALA A 19 8.80 -3.73 -2.31
N ASP A 20 9.31 -3.49 -3.52
CA ASP A 20 10.72 -3.23 -3.75
C ASP A 20 10.98 -1.72 -3.65
N PHE A 21 12.07 -1.35 -2.99
CA PHE A 21 12.52 0.02 -2.82
C PHE A 21 13.97 0.14 -3.29
N GLU A 22 14.35 1.31 -3.79
CA GLU A 22 15.73 1.55 -4.21
C GLU A 22 16.61 1.90 -3.00
N ALA A 23 17.92 1.74 -3.13
CA ALA A 23 18.85 2.10 -2.05
C ALA A 23 18.72 3.58 -1.61
N GLY A 24 18.30 4.47 -2.51
CA GLY A 24 18.02 5.88 -2.21
C GLY A 24 16.76 6.12 -1.37
N ASP A 25 15.97 5.09 -1.08
CA ASP A 25 14.76 5.18 -0.27
C ASP A 25 14.95 4.77 1.18
N VAL A 26 16.11 4.20 1.53
CA VAL A 26 16.43 3.79 2.91
C VAL A 26 16.22 4.95 3.88
N GLY A 27 15.51 4.69 4.98
CA GLY A 27 15.19 5.69 5.99
C GLY A 27 13.99 6.59 5.67
N LYS A 28 13.41 6.53 4.45
CA LYS A 28 12.16 7.23 4.15
C LYS A 28 10.98 6.52 4.80
N THR A 29 9.98 7.31 5.20
CA THR A 29 8.68 6.79 5.66
C THR A 29 7.76 6.60 4.47
N VAL A 30 7.28 5.37 4.30
CA VAL A 30 6.23 5.02 3.34
C VAL A 30 4.88 4.99 4.03
N TYR A 31 3.85 5.46 3.34
CA TYR A 31 2.47 5.42 3.80
C TYR A 31 1.64 4.56 2.85
N PHE A 32 0.81 3.68 3.40
CA PHE A 32 -0.02 2.78 2.60
C PHE A 32 -1.38 2.58 3.25
N ALA A 33 -2.40 2.41 2.40
CA ALA A 33 -3.75 2.06 2.80
C ALA A 33 -4.24 0.90 1.94
N PHE A 34 -5.04 0.03 2.52
CA PHE A 34 -5.57 -1.15 1.85
C PHE A 34 -7.07 -1.04 1.69
N ARG A 35 -7.62 -1.74 0.70
CA ARG A 35 -9.05 -2.02 0.59
C ARG A 35 -9.24 -3.36 -0.09
N TRP A 36 -10.33 -4.03 0.25
CA TRP A 36 -10.73 -5.24 -0.46
C TRP A 36 -11.48 -4.89 -1.75
N LEU A 37 -11.33 -5.73 -2.76
CA LEU A 37 -12.16 -5.71 -3.96
C LEU A 37 -13.11 -6.91 -3.91
N ASN A 38 -14.38 -6.71 -4.26
CA ASN A 38 -15.31 -7.82 -4.40
C ASN A 38 -15.03 -8.63 -5.68
N THR A 39 -15.79 -9.70 -5.91
CA THR A 39 -15.66 -10.55 -7.11
C THR A 39 -15.98 -9.83 -8.42
N LYS A 40 -16.57 -8.63 -8.36
CA LYS A 40 -16.84 -7.73 -9.50
C LYS A 40 -15.81 -6.60 -9.63
N GLY A 41 -14.72 -6.65 -8.85
CA GLY A 41 -13.68 -5.61 -8.84
C GLY A 41 -14.09 -4.29 -8.18
N GLN A 42 -15.23 -4.26 -7.48
CA GLN A 42 -15.71 -3.05 -6.82
C GLN A 42 -15.04 -2.88 -5.46
N PRO A 43 -14.57 -1.66 -5.14
CA PRO A 43 -13.86 -1.43 -3.90
C PRO A 43 -14.77 -1.28 -2.69
N GLY A 44 -14.35 -1.91 -1.59
CA GLY A 44 -14.86 -1.59 -0.27
C GLY A 44 -14.24 -0.31 0.31
N PRO A 45 -14.58 0.01 1.58
CA PRO A 45 -13.96 1.10 2.31
C PRO A 45 -12.45 0.92 2.42
N TRP A 46 -11.73 2.05 2.44
CA TRP A 46 -10.31 2.06 2.78
C TRP A 46 -10.09 1.70 4.25
N SER A 47 -8.98 1.03 4.53
CA SER A 47 -8.44 0.89 5.88
C SER A 47 -7.98 2.25 6.41
N GLN A 48 -7.55 2.26 7.68
CA GLN A 48 -6.66 3.33 8.15
C GLN A 48 -5.38 3.38 7.32
N ILE A 49 -4.71 4.53 7.33
CA ILE A 49 -3.41 4.70 6.72
C ILE A 49 -2.36 4.18 7.70
N TYR A 50 -1.53 3.26 7.23
CA TYR A 50 -0.38 2.73 7.94
C TYR A 50 0.90 3.38 7.42
N SER A 51 1.97 3.25 8.19
CA SER A 51 3.28 3.73 7.80
C SER A 51 4.40 2.80 8.26
N ALA A 52 5.48 2.75 7.50
CA ALA A 52 6.71 2.05 7.85
C ALA A 52 7.93 2.84 7.37
N VAL A 53 9.09 2.59 7.95
CA VAL A 53 10.37 3.12 7.46
C VAL A 53 11.00 2.07 6.56
N VAL A 54 11.52 2.49 5.40
CA VAL A 54 12.25 1.59 4.50
C VAL A 54 13.53 1.13 5.19
N PRO A 55 13.69 -0.18 5.46
CA PRO A 55 14.89 -0.70 6.10
C PRO A 55 16.08 -0.65 5.12
N GLY A 56 17.29 -0.54 5.68
CA GLY A 56 18.56 -0.63 4.95
C GLY A 56 19.23 -1.99 5.13
#